data_AF-E6LEU9-F1
#
_entry.id   AF-E6LEU9-F1
#
_cell.length_a   1.000
_cell.length_b   1.000
_cell.length_c   1.000
_cell.angle_alpha   90.00
_cell.angle_beta   90.00
_cell.angle_gamma   90.00
#
_symmetry.space_group_name_H-M   'P 1'
#
loop_
_entity.id
_entity.type
_entity.pdbx_description
1 polymer ?
#
loop_
_entity_poly.entity_id
_entity_poly.type
_entity_poly.pdbx_seq_one_letter_code
_entity_poly.pdbx_strand_id
1 'polypeptide(L)'
;MQSSFTIFQGSHAKPYVITWITSPGTLIIVATIIGGLFQGISFGKSLQILWHTTKQMTKTMVTVASIVGLSKVMGYSGMVNNIALSLVMVTGSFYPFIAPIIGALGTFITGSDTSANVLFGELQVKAATSLDVNPYWLAAANMAGATAGKMISPQSIAVATGATGLVGEEGTILKQAMKFCAIYTLIICLVIFGLGKVFGQI
;
A
#
# COMPACT_ATOMS: atom_id res chain seq x y z
N MET A 1 -16.28 -16.19 14.26
CA MET A 1 -15.71 -17.44 13.72
C MET A 1 -14.32 -17.16 13.17
N GLN A 2 -13.30 -17.87 13.66
CA GLN A 2 -11.92 -17.78 13.20
C GLN A 2 -11.43 -19.17 12.80
N SER A 3 -10.71 -19.26 11.68
CA SER A 3 -10.05 -20.49 11.25
C SER A 3 -8.55 -20.22 11.17
N SER A 4 -7.74 -21.03 11.84
CA SER A 4 -6.28 -20.91 11.84
C SER A 4 -5.64 -22.07 11.09
N PHE A 5 -4.69 -21.79 10.21
CA PHE A 5 -3.90 -22.82 9.54
C PHE A 5 -2.44 -22.40 9.40
N THR A 6 -1.56 -23.38 9.44
CA THR A 6 -0.11 -23.18 9.52
C THR A 6 0.47 -23.31 8.11
N ILE A 7 0.79 -22.18 7.47
CA ILE A 7 1.30 -22.14 6.08
C ILE A 7 2.77 -22.59 5.99
N PHE A 8 3.53 -22.45 7.09
CA PHE A 8 4.95 -22.79 7.18
C PHE A 8 5.21 -23.48 8.51
N GLN A 9 6.03 -24.54 8.56
CA GLN A 9 6.31 -25.34 9.78
C GLN A 9 7.71 -25.09 10.39
N GLY A 10 8.45 -24.06 9.97
CA GLY A 10 9.75 -23.75 10.57
C GLY A 10 9.65 -23.13 11.98
N SER A 11 10.79 -22.95 12.63
CA SER A 11 10.94 -22.48 14.03
C SER A 11 10.30 -21.10 14.35
N HIS A 12 9.90 -20.32 13.33
CA HIS A 12 9.20 -19.04 13.48
C HIS A 12 7.81 -19.02 12.82
N ALA A 13 7.22 -20.20 12.61
CA ALA A 13 5.89 -20.34 12.06
C ALA A 13 4.83 -19.66 12.94
N LYS A 14 4.22 -18.59 12.44
CA LYS A 14 3.00 -18.02 13.03
C LYS A 14 1.78 -18.56 12.28
N PRO A 15 0.77 -19.10 12.97
CA PRO A 15 -0.45 -19.57 12.33
C PRO A 15 -1.16 -18.40 11.65
N TYR A 16 -1.62 -18.62 10.41
CA TYR A 16 -2.42 -17.65 9.69
C TYR A 16 -3.87 -17.78 10.15
N VAL A 17 -4.44 -16.70 10.69
CA VAL A 17 -5.78 -16.69 11.27
C VAL A 17 -6.72 -15.91 10.35
N ILE A 18 -7.72 -16.59 9.79
CA ILE A 18 -8.81 -15.95 9.05
C ILE A 18 -9.94 -15.66 10.00
N THR A 19 -10.20 -14.38 10.24
CA THR A 19 -11.42 -13.95 10.94
C THR A 19 -12.51 -13.67 9.92
N TRP A 20 -13.39 -14.64 9.71
CA TRP A 20 -14.32 -14.65 8.58
C TRP A 20 -15.22 -13.43 8.50
N ILE A 21 -15.74 -12.93 9.62
CA ILE A 21 -16.73 -11.84 9.62
C ILE A 21 -16.07 -10.46 9.47
N THR A 22 -14.91 -10.26 10.09
CA THR A 22 -14.20 -8.97 10.08
C THR A 22 -13.17 -8.88 8.97
N SER A 23 -12.99 -9.95 8.18
CA SER A 23 -12.14 -9.91 7.00
C SER A 23 -12.78 -9.00 5.94
N PRO A 24 -12.04 -7.99 5.44
CA PRO A 24 -12.55 -7.09 4.40
C PRO A 24 -13.10 -7.83 3.17
N GLY A 25 -12.47 -8.96 2.80
CA GLY A 25 -12.90 -9.77 1.65
C GLY A 25 -14.31 -10.35 1.81
N THR A 26 -14.66 -10.84 3.00
CA THR A 26 -16.00 -11.37 3.25
C THR A 26 -17.06 -10.26 3.19
N LEU A 27 -16.75 -9.09 3.73
CA LEU A 27 -17.64 -7.93 3.65
C LEU A 27 -17.89 -7.50 2.20
N ILE A 28 -16.86 -7.52 1.35
CA ILE A 28 -16.99 -7.23 -0.09
C ILE A 28 -17.87 -8.28 -0.78
N ILE A 29 -17.71 -9.57 -0.48
CA ILE A 29 -18.55 -10.62 -1.05
C ILE A 29 -20.02 -10.42 -0.66
N VAL A 30 -20.28 -10.15 0.63
CA VAL A 30 -21.63 -9.88 1.13
C VAL A 30 -22.22 -8.65 0.46
N ALA A 31 -21.48 -7.54 0.37
CA ALA A 31 -21.90 -6.32 -0.30
C ALA A 31 -22.18 -6.55 -1.79
N THR A 32 -21.39 -7.39 -2.46
CA THR A 32 -21.59 -7.75 -3.87
C THR A 32 -22.87 -8.55 -4.08
N ILE A 33 -23.17 -9.51 -3.18
CA ILE A 33 -24.42 -10.29 -3.24
C ILE A 33 -25.62 -9.37 -3.02
N ILE A 34 -25.59 -8.54 -1.97
CA ILE A 34 -26.67 -7.60 -1.66
C ILE A 34 -26.87 -6.62 -2.81
N GLY A 35 -25.79 -6.01 -3.31
CA GLY A 35 -25.83 -5.09 -4.46
C GLY A 35 -26.38 -5.76 -5.72
N GLY A 36 -25.96 -6.98 -6.02
CA GLY A 36 -26.45 -7.75 -7.17
C GLY A 36 -27.94 -8.10 -7.07
N LEU A 37 -28.44 -8.39 -5.87
CA LEU A 37 -29.88 -8.60 -5.61
C LEU A 37 -30.68 -7.31 -5.84
N PHE A 38 -30.24 -6.18 -5.32
CA PHE A 38 -30.89 -4.87 -5.56
C PHE A 38 -30.90 -4.48 -7.03
N GLN A 39 -29.86 -4.85 -7.77
CA GLN A 39 -29.69 -4.52 -9.18
C GLN A 39 -30.42 -5.52 -10.11
N GLY A 40 -31.04 -6.57 -9.56
CA GLY A 40 -31.82 -7.56 -10.31
C GLY A 40 -30.98 -8.42 -11.27
N ILE A 41 -29.68 -8.56 -11.02
CA ILE A 41 -28.76 -9.29 -11.91
C ILE A 41 -28.94 -10.80 -11.69
N SER A 42 -29.09 -11.56 -12.78
CA SER A 42 -29.19 -13.02 -12.68
C SER A 42 -27.88 -13.63 -12.15
N PHE A 43 -27.99 -14.70 -11.35
CA PHE A 43 -26.84 -15.38 -10.75
C PHE A 43 -25.79 -15.79 -11.80
N GLY A 44 -26.23 -16.29 -12.96
CA GLY A 44 -25.34 -16.66 -14.06
C GLY A 44 -24.52 -15.48 -14.60
N LYS A 45 -25.14 -14.29 -14.71
CA LYS A 45 -24.45 -13.07 -15.17
C LYS A 45 -23.46 -12.56 -14.12
N SER A 46 -23.80 -12.64 -12.83
CA SER A 46 -22.88 -12.31 -11.74
C SER A 46 -21.64 -13.23 -11.74
N LEU A 47 -21.83 -14.53 -11.95
CA LEU A 47 -20.73 -15.49 -12.03
C LEU A 47 -19.85 -15.27 -13.28
N GLN A 48 -20.48 -14.91 -14.40
CA GLN A 48 -19.76 -14.56 -15.62
C GLN A 48 -18.89 -13.30 -15.42
N ILE A 49 -19.41 -12.26 -14.76
CA ILE A 49 -18.65 -11.06 -14.42
C ILE A 49 -17.47 -11.42 -13.51
N LEU A 50 -17.70 -12.21 -12.45
CA LEU A 50 -16.65 -12.67 -11.55
C LEU A 50 -15.53 -13.39 -12.32
N TRP A 51 -15.88 -14.27 -13.26
CA TRP A 51 -14.92 -14.99 -14.07
C TRP A 51 -14.10 -14.06 -14.99
N HIS A 52 -14.77 -13.12 -15.67
CA HIS A 52 -14.08 -12.13 -16.53
C HIS A 52 -13.14 -11.25 -15.72
N THR A 53 -13.59 -10.74 -14.57
CA THR A 53 -12.74 -9.94 -13.68
C THR A 53 -11.57 -10.74 -13.15
N THR A 54 -11.78 -12.00 -12.74
CA THR A 54 -10.70 -12.88 -12.27
C THR A 54 -9.63 -13.06 -13.36
N LYS A 55 -10.04 -13.37 -14.59
CA LYS A 55 -9.12 -13.54 -15.72
C LYS A 55 -8.40 -12.23 -16.10
N GLN A 56 -9.09 -11.10 -16.00
CA GLN A 56 -8.51 -9.78 -16.23
C GLN A 56 -7.42 -9.46 -15.19
N MET A 57 -7.66 -9.80 -13.92
CA MET A 57 -6.74 -9.50 -12.82
C MET A 57 -5.59 -10.51 -12.67
N THR A 58 -5.54 -11.60 -13.46
CA THR A 58 -4.45 -12.60 -13.36
C THR A 58 -3.06 -12.00 -13.47
N LYS A 59 -2.84 -11.04 -14.37
CA LYS A 59 -1.54 -10.36 -14.49
C LYS A 59 -1.20 -9.60 -13.21
N THR A 60 -2.17 -8.87 -12.65
CA THR A 60 -2.02 -8.16 -11.37
C THR A 60 -1.75 -9.12 -10.22
N MET A 61 -2.39 -10.30 -10.18
CA MET A 61 -2.14 -11.31 -9.16
C MET A 61 -0.68 -11.79 -9.17
N VAL A 62 -0.11 -12.05 -10.35
CA VAL A 62 1.30 -12.43 -10.47
C VAL A 62 2.20 -11.32 -9.95
N THR A 63 1.98 -10.08 -10.36
CA THR A 63 2.77 -8.93 -9.87
C THR A 63 2.70 -8.78 -8.36
N VAL A 64 1.49 -8.82 -7.77
CA VAL A 64 1.31 -8.71 -6.31
C VAL A 64 1.97 -9.89 -5.60
N ALA A 65 1.84 -11.12 -6.10
CA ALA A 65 2.50 -12.29 -5.53
C ALA A 65 4.02 -12.15 -5.55
N SER A 66 4.61 -11.68 -6.65
CA SER A 66 6.05 -11.40 -6.74
C SER A 66 6.49 -10.31 -5.75
N ILE A 67 5.70 -9.24 -5.60
CA ILE A 67 6.00 -8.14 -4.67
C ILE A 67 5.91 -8.61 -3.22
N VAL A 68 4.88 -9.39 -2.86
CA VAL A 68 4.75 -10.01 -1.54
C VAL A 68 5.92 -10.97 -1.28
N GLY A 69 6.29 -11.78 -2.27
CA GLY A 69 7.44 -12.68 -2.19
C GLY A 69 8.74 -11.92 -1.93
N LEU A 70 9.01 -10.86 -2.70
CA LEU A 70 10.15 -9.98 -2.50
C LEU A 70 10.14 -9.33 -1.12
N SER A 71 9.01 -8.77 -0.70
CA SER A 71 8.84 -8.19 0.65
C SER A 71 9.21 -9.20 1.75
N LYS A 72 8.72 -10.44 1.64
CA LYS A 72 9.09 -11.51 2.58
C LYS A 72 10.57 -11.85 2.56
N VAL A 73 11.19 -11.94 1.39
CA VAL A 73 12.64 -12.17 1.27
C VAL A 73 13.42 -11.02 1.91
N MET A 74 13.03 -9.77 1.67
CA MET A 74 13.65 -8.59 2.29
C MET A 74 13.49 -8.59 3.82
N GLY A 75 12.35 -9.04 4.33
CA GLY A 75 12.10 -9.20 5.76
C GLY A 75 12.95 -10.31 6.38
N TYR A 76 12.95 -11.51 5.78
CA TYR A 76 13.71 -12.67 6.28
C TYR A 76 15.22 -12.51 6.19
N SER A 77 15.72 -11.81 5.17
CA SER A 77 17.14 -11.50 5.02
C SER A 77 17.63 -10.40 5.96
N GLY A 78 16.74 -9.77 6.74
CA GLY A 78 17.08 -8.66 7.63
C GLY A 78 17.31 -7.32 6.90
N MET A 79 17.17 -7.27 5.57
CA MET A 79 17.35 -6.07 4.77
C MET A 79 16.43 -4.94 5.24
N VAL A 80 15.14 -5.22 5.46
CA VAL A 80 14.16 -4.23 5.94
C VAL A 80 14.60 -3.62 7.28
N ASN A 81 15.10 -4.45 8.19
CA ASN A 81 15.55 -4.03 9.51
C ASN A 81 16.78 -3.11 9.42
N ASN A 82 17.76 -3.49 8.60
CA ASN A 82 18.98 -2.70 8.42
C ASN A 82 18.71 -1.33 7.78
N ILE A 83 17.82 -1.28 6.78
CA ILE A 83 17.42 0.00 6.16
C ILE A 83 16.69 0.88 7.17
N ALA A 84 15.74 0.32 7.92
CA ALA A 84 14.99 1.06 8.93
C ALA A 84 15.93 1.65 10.01
N LEU A 85 16.81 0.83 10.58
CA LEU A 85 17.79 1.28 11.57
C LEU A 85 18.72 2.35 11.02
N SER A 86 19.23 2.18 9.80
CA SER A 86 20.14 3.16 9.19
C SER A 86 19.46 4.50 8.97
N LEU A 87 18.21 4.51 8.49
CA LEU A 87 17.43 5.74 8.32
C LEU A 87 17.15 6.40 9.66
N VAL A 88 16.75 5.63 10.67
CA VAL A 88 16.50 6.14 12.02
C VAL A 88 17.78 6.67 12.67
N MET A 89 18.95 6.04 12.47
CA MET A 89 20.22 6.54 12.99
C MET A 89 20.59 7.90 12.39
N VAL A 90 20.33 8.11 11.09
CA VAL A 90 20.64 9.37 10.41
C VAL A 90 19.64 10.47 10.76
N THR A 91 18.37 10.12 10.94
CA THR A 91 17.28 11.12 11.04
C THR A 91 16.71 11.27 12.45
N GLY A 92 16.90 10.30 13.33
CA GLY A 92 16.37 10.27 14.69
C GLY A 92 14.87 10.54 14.73
N SER A 93 14.46 11.37 15.70
CA SER A 93 13.08 11.85 15.85
C SER A 93 12.55 12.64 14.65
N PHE A 94 13.36 12.97 13.64
CA PHE A 94 12.88 13.58 12.41
C PHE A 94 12.35 12.57 11.38
N TYR A 95 12.59 11.27 11.58
CA TYR A 95 12.14 10.21 10.67
C TYR A 95 10.65 10.28 10.25
N PRO A 96 9.68 10.59 11.15
CA PRO A 96 8.28 10.64 10.74
C PRO A 96 7.97 11.66 9.65
N PHE A 97 8.81 12.69 9.48
CA PHE A 97 8.69 13.66 8.39
C PHE A 97 9.03 13.04 7.03
N ILE A 98 9.99 12.12 6.97
CA ILE A 98 10.42 11.45 5.72
C ILE A 98 9.64 10.17 5.42
N ALA A 99 8.94 9.58 6.40
CA ALA A 99 8.13 8.38 6.21
C ALA A 99 7.11 8.48 5.04
N PRO A 100 6.36 9.59 4.87
CA PRO A 100 5.47 9.75 3.70
C PRO A 100 6.21 9.81 2.36
N ILE A 101 7.44 10.36 2.32
CA ILE A 101 8.24 10.41 1.09
C ILE A 101 8.62 9.00 0.64
N ILE A 102 8.97 8.12 1.59
CA ILE A 102 9.25 6.70 1.31
C ILE A 102 8.00 6.02 0.72
N GLY A 103 6.81 6.28 1.28
CA GLY A 103 5.55 5.76 0.74
C GLY A 103 5.26 6.26 -0.68
N ALA A 104 5.49 7.55 -0.93
CA ALA A 104 5.31 8.15 -2.26
C ALA A 104 6.27 7.54 -3.29
N LEU A 105 7.55 7.38 -2.94
CA LEU A 105 8.54 6.73 -3.80
C LEU A 105 8.15 5.26 -4.08
N GLY A 106 7.70 4.54 -3.07
CA GLY A 106 7.25 3.16 -3.23
C GLY A 106 6.10 3.04 -4.23
N THR A 107 5.14 3.97 -4.19
CA THR A 107 3.99 3.96 -5.11
C THR A 107 4.35 4.47 -6.49
N PHE A 108 5.26 5.44 -6.60
CA PHE A 108 5.78 5.88 -7.89
C PHE A 108 6.42 4.71 -8.65
N ILE A 109 7.25 3.91 -7.97
CA ILE A 109 7.96 2.75 -8.56
C ILE A 109 6.98 1.60 -8.85
N THR A 110 6.12 1.25 -7.90
CA THR A 110 5.24 0.07 -8.03
C THR A 110 3.96 0.34 -8.81
N GLY A 111 3.55 1.60 -8.94
CA GLY A 111 2.26 2.00 -9.49
C GLY A 111 1.06 1.58 -8.64
N SER A 112 1.23 1.12 -7.39
CA SER A 112 0.15 0.55 -6.57
C SER A 112 0.37 0.79 -5.08
N ASP A 113 -0.58 1.48 -4.44
CA ASP A 113 -0.55 1.78 -3.00
C ASP A 113 -0.46 0.50 -2.17
N THR A 114 -1.27 -0.52 -2.51
CA THR A 114 -1.21 -1.83 -1.84
C THR A 114 0.17 -2.46 -1.94
N SER A 115 0.78 -2.41 -3.13
CA SER A 115 2.10 -2.98 -3.36
C SER A 115 3.21 -2.21 -2.64
N ALA A 116 3.13 -0.88 -2.61
CA ALA A 116 4.04 -0.04 -1.88
C ALA A 116 3.96 -0.29 -0.36
N ASN A 117 2.75 -0.43 0.19
CA ASN A 117 2.54 -0.78 1.59
C ASN A 117 3.00 -2.20 1.93
N VAL A 118 2.88 -3.16 1.00
CA VAL A 118 3.46 -4.49 1.18
C VAL A 118 4.99 -4.45 1.23
N LEU A 119 5.64 -3.61 0.42
CA LEU A 119 7.11 -3.50 0.38
C LEU A 119 7.68 -2.70 1.55
N PHE A 120 7.11 -1.53 1.83
CA PHE A 120 7.69 -0.55 2.76
C PHE A 120 6.91 -0.41 4.06
N GLY A 121 5.72 -1.00 4.19
CA GLY A 121 4.96 -0.95 5.44
C GLY A 121 5.70 -1.62 6.59
N GLU A 122 6.35 -2.77 6.33
CA GLU A 122 7.17 -3.43 7.36
C GLU A 122 8.39 -2.57 7.75
N LEU A 123 9.00 -1.86 6.79
CA LEU A 123 10.08 -0.91 7.06
C LEU A 123 9.62 0.17 8.04
N GLN A 124 8.43 0.76 7.85
CA GLN A 124 7.89 1.76 8.76
C GLN A 124 7.63 1.22 10.16
N VAL A 125 7.09 -0.01 10.25
CA VAL A 125 6.86 -0.68 11.53
C VAL A 125 8.18 -0.90 12.28
N LYS A 126 9.24 -1.30 11.57
CA LYS A 126 10.58 -1.46 12.15
C LYS A 126 11.19 -0.12 12.58
N ALA A 127 11.04 0.91 11.76
CA ALA A 127 11.48 2.26 12.11
C ALA A 127 10.74 2.77 13.36
N ALA A 128 9.43 2.54 13.45
CA ALA A 128 8.63 2.92 14.61
C ALA A 128 9.11 2.24 15.89
N THR A 129 9.39 0.93 15.81
CA THR A 129 9.92 0.17 16.95
C THR A 129 11.29 0.70 17.38
N SER A 130 12.13 1.11 16.42
CA SER A 130 13.47 1.66 16.70
C SER A 130 13.42 3.05 17.35
N LEU A 131 12.35 3.82 17.09
CA LEU A 131 12.09 5.14 17.67
C LEU A 131 11.27 5.08 18.96
N ASP A 132 10.78 3.90 19.35
CA ASP A 132 9.83 3.70 20.44
C ASP A 132 8.50 4.49 20.25
N VAL A 133 7.99 4.50 19.02
CA VAL A 133 6.75 5.19 18.64
C VAL A 133 5.72 4.21 18.11
N ASN A 134 4.47 4.66 18.00
CA ASN A 134 3.34 3.83 17.56
C ASN A 134 3.56 3.30 16.12
N PRO A 135 3.64 1.97 15.93
CA PRO A 135 3.84 1.38 14.61
C PRO A 135 2.71 1.65 13.63
N TYR A 136 1.47 1.78 14.11
CA TYR A 136 0.32 2.09 13.27
C TYR A 136 0.39 3.50 12.71
N TRP A 137 0.98 4.44 13.45
CA TRP A 137 1.13 5.82 13.00
C TRP A 137 2.10 5.94 11.83
N LEU A 138 3.30 5.32 11.91
CA LEU A 138 4.24 5.33 10.77
C LEU A 138 3.77 4.45 9.61
N ALA A 139 3.08 3.34 9.87
CA ALA A 139 2.42 2.58 8.81
C ALA A 139 1.36 3.41 8.06
N ALA A 140 0.57 4.21 8.80
CA ALA A 140 -0.39 5.14 8.23
C ALA A 140 0.30 6.28 7.47
N ALA A 141 1.43 6.80 7.96
CA ALA A 141 2.22 7.82 7.27
C ALA A 141 2.70 7.33 5.89
N ASN A 142 3.14 6.08 5.78
CA ASN A 142 3.49 5.48 4.49
C ASN A 142 2.28 5.30 3.57
N MET A 143 1.13 4.90 4.10
CA MET A 143 -0.11 4.83 3.32
C MET A 143 -0.54 6.22 2.80
N ALA A 144 -0.45 7.26 3.64
CA ALA A 144 -0.75 8.63 3.22
C ALA A 144 0.22 9.08 2.12
N GLY A 145 1.52 8.84 2.29
CA GLY A 145 2.53 9.10 1.28
C GLY A 145 2.31 8.34 -0.03
N ALA A 146 1.88 7.09 0.04
CA ALA A 146 1.58 6.26 -1.13
C ALA A 146 0.57 6.92 -2.07
N THR A 147 -0.48 7.54 -1.51
CA THR A 147 -1.48 8.29 -2.30
C THR A 147 -0.86 9.43 -3.10
N ALA A 148 0.20 10.08 -2.58
CA ALA A 148 0.90 11.14 -3.29
C ALA A 148 1.67 10.59 -4.49
N GLY A 149 2.42 9.51 -4.28
CA GLY A 149 3.18 8.84 -5.34
C GLY A 149 2.30 8.31 -6.48
N LYS A 150 1.04 7.96 -6.19
CA LYS A 150 0.09 7.49 -7.19
C LYS A 150 -0.16 8.52 -8.30
N MET A 151 -0.15 9.82 -7.98
CA MET A 151 -0.36 10.90 -8.95
C MET A 151 0.69 10.92 -10.07
N ILE A 152 1.93 10.56 -9.73
CA ILE A 152 3.07 10.61 -10.65
C ILE A 152 3.48 9.23 -11.17
N SER A 153 2.79 8.17 -10.74
CA SER A 153 3.12 6.82 -11.20
C SER A 153 2.89 6.69 -12.72
N PRO A 154 3.80 6.02 -13.46
CA PRO A 154 3.66 5.86 -14.91
C PRO A 154 2.31 5.27 -15.33
N GLN A 155 1.76 4.35 -14.52
CA GLN A 155 0.45 3.76 -14.75
C GLN A 155 -0.68 4.80 -14.71
N SER A 156 -0.70 5.66 -13.68
CA SER A 156 -1.72 6.73 -13.58
C SER A 156 -1.58 7.75 -14.70
N ILE A 157 -0.34 8.11 -15.07
CA ILE A 157 -0.06 9.06 -16.16
C ILE A 157 -0.55 8.50 -17.51
N ALA A 158 -0.28 7.22 -17.80
CA ALA A 158 -0.75 6.58 -19.03
C ALA A 158 -2.29 6.50 -19.11
N VAL A 159 -2.96 6.28 -17.98
CA VAL A 159 -4.43 6.34 -17.92
C VAL A 159 -4.93 7.76 -18.16
N ALA A 160 -4.27 8.76 -17.57
CA ALA A 160 -4.63 10.17 -17.75
C ALA A 160 -4.48 10.61 -19.21
N THR A 161 -3.34 10.33 -19.86
CA THR A 161 -3.12 10.69 -21.27
C THR A 161 -4.14 10.03 -22.19
N GLY A 162 -4.46 8.75 -21.95
CA GLY A 162 -5.50 8.03 -22.69
C GLY A 162 -6.90 8.64 -22.50
N ALA A 163 -7.24 9.06 -21.29
CA ALA A 163 -8.55 9.65 -20.98
C ALA A 163 -8.70 11.09 -21.52
N THR A 164 -7.61 11.86 -21.57
CA THR A 164 -7.62 13.26 -22.07
C THR A 164 -7.30 13.39 -23.55
N GLY A 165 -7.00 12.29 -24.25
CA GLY A 165 -6.59 12.31 -25.67
C GLY A 165 -5.19 12.89 -25.90
N LEU A 166 -4.34 12.92 -24.88
CA LEU A 166 -2.99 13.48 -24.91
C LEU A 166 -1.92 12.38 -24.94
N VAL A 167 -2.16 11.30 -25.70
CA VAL A 167 -1.21 10.18 -25.81
C VAL A 167 0.08 10.68 -26.48
N GLY A 168 1.23 10.34 -25.89
CA GLY A 168 2.55 10.88 -26.30
C GLY A 168 2.99 12.13 -25.54
N GLU A 169 2.11 12.74 -24.74
CA GLU A 169 2.40 13.90 -23.87
C GLU A 169 2.58 13.48 -22.40
N GLU A 170 2.95 12.22 -22.12
CA GLU A 170 3.10 11.69 -20.75
C GLU A 170 4.08 12.54 -19.94
N GLY A 171 5.16 13.00 -20.57
CA GLY A 171 6.16 13.87 -19.94
C GLY A 171 5.60 15.22 -19.50
N THR A 172 4.71 15.81 -20.31
CA THR A 172 4.05 17.08 -20.01
C THR A 172 3.12 16.94 -18.82
N ILE A 173 2.28 15.90 -18.81
CA ILE A 173 1.38 15.61 -17.68
C ILE A 173 2.20 15.29 -16.43
N LEU A 174 3.23 14.44 -16.51
CA LEU A 174 4.10 14.10 -15.39
C LEU A 174 4.74 15.35 -14.79
N LYS A 175 5.32 16.24 -15.62
CA LYS A 175 5.96 17.47 -15.15
C LYS A 175 5.00 18.38 -14.40
N GLN A 176 3.74 18.42 -14.83
CA GLN A 176 2.70 19.19 -14.14
C GLN A 176 2.25 18.50 -12.84
N ALA A 177 2.00 17.19 -12.89
CA ALA A 177 1.61 16.38 -11.74
C ALA A 177 2.68 16.36 -10.64
N MET A 178 3.96 16.40 -10.99
CA MET A 178 5.09 16.46 -10.05
C MET A 178 5.00 17.65 -9.10
N LYS A 179 4.51 18.81 -9.58
CA LYS A 179 4.32 19.99 -8.72
C LYS A 179 3.27 19.74 -7.65
N PHE A 180 2.12 19.19 -8.04
CA PHE A 180 1.04 18.84 -7.12
C PHE A 180 1.44 17.73 -6.17
N CYS A 181 2.16 16.71 -6.66
CA CYS A 181 2.72 15.64 -5.86
C CYS A 181 3.67 16.17 -4.78
N ALA A 182 4.59 17.07 -5.14
CA ALA A 182 5.55 17.63 -4.19
C ALA A 182 4.85 18.44 -3.09
N ILE A 183 3.89 19.31 -3.45
CA ILE A 183 3.12 20.10 -2.49
C ILE A 183 2.30 19.19 -1.57
N TYR A 184 1.58 18.23 -2.13
CA TYR A 184 0.75 17.31 -1.35
C TYR A 184 1.58 16.43 -0.42
N THR A 185 2.72 15.91 -0.89
CA THR A 185 3.65 15.14 -0.06
C THR A 185 4.17 16.00 1.10
N LEU A 186 4.59 17.25 0.83
CA LEU A 186 5.08 18.16 1.86
C LEU A 186 4.00 18.46 2.92
N ILE A 187 2.75 18.66 2.50
CA ILE A 187 1.62 18.84 3.43
C ILE A 187 1.46 17.59 4.30
N ILE A 188 1.47 16.39 3.73
CA ILE A 188 1.38 15.15 4.51
C ILE A 188 2.54 15.04 5.50
N CYS A 189 3.78 15.33 5.08
CA CYS A 189 4.96 15.32 5.95
C CYS A 189 4.77 16.26 7.15
N LEU A 190 4.31 17.48 6.91
CA LEU A 190 4.03 18.46 7.97
C LEU A 190 2.91 18.02 8.91
N VAL A 191 1.82 17.47 8.35
CA VAL A 191 0.69 16.97 9.14
C VAL A 191 1.11 15.79 10.00
N ILE A 192 1.76 14.79 9.43
CA ILE A 192 2.23 13.62 10.18
C ILE A 192 3.18 14.07 11.29
N PHE A 193 4.19 14.87 10.98
CA PHE A 193 5.15 15.35 11.96
C PHE A 193 4.50 16.22 13.06
N GLY A 194 3.58 17.11 12.68
CA GLY A 194 2.84 17.94 13.63
C GLY A 194 1.94 17.12 14.56
N LEU A 195 1.18 16.17 14.01
CA LEU A 195 0.38 15.23 14.80
C LEU A 195 1.26 14.39 15.72
N GLY A 196 2.44 13.98 15.26
CA GLY A 196 3.40 13.25 16.09
C GLY A 196 3.76 14.04 17.36
N LYS A 197 4.07 15.33 17.23
CA LYS A 197 4.34 16.19 18.40
C LYS A 197 3.14 16.35 19.33
N VAL A 198 1.94 16.53 18.76
CA VAL A 198 0.71 16.70 19.54
C VAL A 198 0.36 15.44 20.33
N PHE A 199 0.58 14.26 19.74
CA PHE A 199 0.29 12.97 20.37
C PHE A 199 1.47 12.39 21.17
N GLY A 200 2.56 13.13 21.36
CA GLY A 200 3.74 12.68 22.11
C GLY A 200 4.46 11.49 21.46
N GLN A 201 4.39 11.38 20.14
CA GLN A 201 5.02 10.33 19.33
C GLN A 201 6.37 10.75 18.76
N ILE A 202 6.87 11.96 19.08
CA ILE A 202 8.19 12.54 18.75
C ILE A 202 8.38 13.82 19.56
#